data_AF-A0A258GK09-F1
#
_entry.id   AF-A0A258GK09-F1
#
_cell.length_a   1.000
_cell.length_b   1.000
_cell.length_c   1.000
_cell.angle_alpha   90.00
_cell.angle_beta   90.00
_cell.angle_gamma   90.00
#
_symmetry.space_group_name_H-M   'P 1'
#
loop_
_entity.id
_entity.type
_entity.pdbx_description
1 polymer ?
#
loop_
_entity_poly.entity_id
_entity_poly.type
_entity_poly.pdbx_seq_one_letter_code
_entity_poly.pdbx_strand_id
1 'polypeptide(L)'
;MILHGDLPSKIPLFPLPGALLLPRARLPLQIFEPRYLAMLEEVLKTPDRLIGMIQPRPGPDGAPRLARIGCAGRVIAFSETDDGRYMITLAGISRFRLGREISGFAPYLSGEVSWDDFARDRGGAEADTGFDRTAFLKLLRRYFIAEQLSTDWESLKEAEDELLINSLAMLCPFEPEDKQALLEAPTLETRRETLVTLMEFALRGGGDEVLQ
;
A
#
# COMPACT_ATOMS: atom_id res chain seq x y z
N MET A 1 18.58 -18.31 -2.37
CA MET A 1 17.75 -19.23 -3.18
C MET A 1 16.57 -18.41 -3.70
N ILE A 2 16.70 -17.84 -4.89
CA ILE A 2 15.68 -16.96 -5.47
C ILE A 2 14.68 -17.86 -6.20
N LEU A 3 13.47 -17.97 -5.66
CA LEU A 3 12.35 -18.62 -6.35
C LEU A 3 11.94 -17.71 -7.51
N HIS A 4 12.56 -17.91 -8.68
CA HIS A 4 12.02 -17.43 -9.96
C HIS A 4 10.84 -18.33 -10.38
N GLY A 5 9.81 -18.40 -9.54
CA GLY A 5 8.48 -18.78 -10.01
C GLY A 5 7.89 -17.53 -10.64
N ASP A 6 7.46 -17.61 -11.89
CA ASP A 6 6.71 -16.53 -12.52
C ASP A 6 5.51 -16.18 -11.64
N LEU A 7 5.34 -14.90 -11.34
CA LEU A 7 4.19 -14.45 -10.56
C LEU A 7 2.91 -14.81 -11.33
N PRO A 8 1.87 -15.31 -10.65
CA PRO A 8 0.66 -15.76 -11.31
C PRO A 8 0.00 -14.60 -12.07
N SER A 9 -0.54 -14.90 -13.26
CA SER A 9 -1.28 -13.92 -14.07
C SER A 9 -2.70 -13.66 -13.55
N LYS A 10 -3.16 -14.43 -12.56
CA LYS A 10 -4.44 -14.25 -11.87
C LYS A 10 -4.23 -14.29 -10.37
N ILE A 11 -4.74 -13.28 -9.66
CA ILE A 11 -4.69 -13.20 -8.19
C ILE A 11 -6.05 -12.81 -7.61
N PRO A 12 -6.39 -13.25 -6.39
CA PRO A 12 -7.48 -12.67 -5.62
C PRO A 12 -7.23 -11.18 -5.35
N LEU A 13 -8.28 -10.36 -5.40
CA LEU A 13 -8.22 -8.93 -5.16
C LEU A 13 -8.90 -8.59 -3.83
N PHE A 14 -8.26 -7.69 -3.08
CA PHE A 14 -8.81 -7.14 -1.85
C PHE A 14 -8.95 -5.61 -1.99
N PRO A 15 -10.14 -5.14 -2.41
CA PRO A 15 -10.44 -3.72 -2.45
C PRO A 15 -10.57 -3.15 -1.04
N LEU A 16 -9.66 -2.27 -0.64
CA LEU A 16 -9.66 -1.66 0.69
C LEU A 16 -9.31 -0.17 0.60
N PRO A 17 -10.31 0.74 0.73
CA PRO A 17 -10.08 2.18 0.67
C PRO A 17 -9.05 2.64 1.72
N GLY A 18 -8.11 3.49 1.32
CA GLY A 18 -7.12 4.11 2.20
C GLY A 18 -6.00 3.18 2.70
N ALA A 19 -6.11 1.87 2.50
CA ALA A 19 -5.06 0.92 2.86
C ALA A 19 -4.04 0.76 1.72
N LEU A 20 -2.85 1.31 1.92
CA LEU A 20 -1.75 1.21 0.97
C LEU A 20 -0.80 0.08 1.35
N LEU A 21 -0.42 -0.75 0.37
CA LEU A 21 0.69 -1.69 0.47
C LEU A 21 1.74 -1.31 -0.58
N LEU A 22 3.01 -1.27 -0.18
CA LEU A 22 4.15 -1.04 -1.06
C LEU A 22 5.07 -2.27 -1.10
N PRO A 23 5.82 -2.47 -2.20
CA PRO A 23 6.85 -3.51 -2.26
C PRO A 23 7.81 -3.44 -1.06
N ARG A 24 8.23 -4.59 -0.54
CA ARG A 24 9.14 -4.76 0.62
C ARG A 24 8.60 -4.23 1.96
N ALA A 25 7.46 -3.54 1.98
CA ALA A 25 6.78 -3.12 3.20
C ALA A 25 5.90 -4.24 3.78
N ARG A 26 5.42 -4.03 5.01
CA ARG A 26 4.49 -4.93 5.69
C ARG A 26 3.18 -4.22 6.02
N LEU A 27 2.06 -4.90 5.76
CA LEU A 27 0.73 -4.40 6.08
C LEU A 27 0.00 -5.43 6.95
N PRO A 28 -0.20 -5.15 8.26
CA PRO A 28 -1.08 -5.94 9.09
C PRO A 28 -2.54 -5.62 8.77
N LEU A 29 -3.40 -6.65 8.70
CA LEU A 29 -4.83 -6.51 8.42
C LEU A 29 -5.64 -7.42 9.35
N GLN A 30 -6.83 -6.96 9.71
CA GLN A 30 -7.84 -7.78 10.36
C GLN A 30 -8.91 -8.17 9.33
N ILE A 31 -9.10 -9.47 9.14
CA ILE A 31 -10.06 -10.05 8.21
C ILE A 31 -11.23 -10.61 9.00
N PHE A 32 -12.44 -10.12 8.71
CA PHE A 32 -13.65 -10.55 9.39
C PHE A 32 -14.85 -10.71 8.45
N GLU A 33 -14.83 -10.09 7.26
CA GLU A 33 -15.92 -10.26 6.31
C GLU A 33 -15.89 -11.67 5.68
N PRO A 34 -17.03 -12.40 5.61
CA PRO A 34 -17.07 -13.78 5.13
C PRO A 34 -16.43 -14.02 3.76
N ARG A 35 -16.60 -13.07 2.81
CA ARG A 35 -15.97 -13.16 1.48
C ARG A 35 -14.44 -13.13 1.53
N TYR A 36 -13.86 -12.38 2.46
CA TYR A 36 -12.41 -12.26 2.60
C TYR A 36 -11.83 -13.37 3.47
N LEU A 37 -12.62 -13.96 4.38
CA LEU A 37 -12.27 -15.21 5.03
C LEU A 37 -12.15 -16.35 4.00
N ALA A 38 -13.15 -16.50 3.13
CA ALA A 38 -13.10 -17.46 2.03
C ALA A 38 -11.92 -17.18 1.06
N MET A 39 -11.60 -15.91 0.80
CA MET A 39 -10.41 -15.54 0.04
C MET A 39 -9.13 -16.00 0.72
N LEU A 40 -8.97 -15.74 2.01
CA LEU A 40 -7.78 -16.10 2.78
C LEU A 40 -7.58 -17.63 2.80
N GLU A 41 -8.65 -18.40 3.03
CA GLU A 41 -8.60 -19.87 3.00
C GLU A 41 -8.09 -20.42 1.66
N GLU A 42 -8.57 -19.87 0.54
CA GLU A 42 -8.11 -20.27 -0.80
C GLU A 42 -6.67 -19.84 -1.07
N VAL A 43 -6.29 -18.61 -0.69
CA VAL A 43 -4.93 -18.08 -0.83
C VAL A 43 -3.92 -18.95 -0.08
N LEU A 44 -4.25 -19.41 1.14
CA LEU A 44 -3.36 -20.24 1.95
C LEU A 44 -3.09 -21.62 1.34
N LYS A 45 -3.99 -22.12 0.47
CA LYS A 45 -3.82 -23.36 -0.29
C LYS A 45 -2.89 -23.21 -1.51
N THR A 46 -2.64 -21.97 -1.95
CA THR A 46 -1.73 -21.69 -3.07
C THR A 46 -0.27 -21.66 -2.62
N PRO A 47 0.70 -22.00 -3.50
CA PRO A 47 2.12 -21.88 -3.17
C PRO A 47 2.55 -20.42 -2.99
N ASP A 48 1.98 -19.49 -3.76
CA ASP A 48 2.42 -18.09 -3.78
C ASP A 48 1.87 -17.25 -2.63
N ARG A 49 0.68 -17.62 -2.13
CA ARG A 49 -0.07 -16.98 -1.05
C ARG A 49 -0.26 -15.47 -1.26
N LEU A 50 -0.55 -15.08 -2.51
CA LEU A 50 -0.68 -13.68 -2.90
C LEU A 50 -2.12 -13.16 -2.79
N ILE A 51 -2.23 -11.94 -2.30
CA ILE A 51 -3.45 -11.12 -2.31
C ILE A 51 -3.11 -9.80 -3.00
N GLY A 52 -3.91 -9.41 -3.99
CA GLY A 52 -3.79 -8.12 -4.66
C GLY A 52 -4.51 -7.02 -3.88
N MET A 53 -3.77 -6.22 -3.11
CA MET A 53 -4.30 -5.01 -2.48
C MET A 53 -4.54 -3.95 -3.55
N ILE A 54 -5.73 -3.36 -3.57
CA ILE A 54 -6.14 -2.43 -4.61
C ILE A 54 -7.10 -1.38 -4.07
N GLN A 55 -6.95 -0.13 -4.50
CA GLN A 55 -7.87 0.94 -4.11
C GLN A 55 -9.17 0.85 -4.94
N PRO A 56 -10.35 0.88 -4.30
CA PRO A 56 -11.58 1.21 -5.02
C PRO A 56 -11.56 2.70 -5.41
N ARG A 57 -12.24 3.04 -6.50
CA ARG A 57 -12.36 4.40 -7.01
C ARG A 57 -13.73 4.63 -7.66
N PRO A 58 -14.22 5.87 -7.73
CA PRO A 58 -15.42 6.18 -8.50
C PRO A 58 -15.17 6.01 -10.00
N GLY A 59 -16.12 5.37 -10.68
CA GLY A 59 -16.19 5.32 -12.15
C GLY A 59 -16.74 6.62 -12.74
N PRO A 60 -16.62 6.85 -14.06
CA PRO A 60 -17.18 8.03 -14.73
C PRO A 60 -18.71 8.15 -14.58
N ASP A 61 -19.37 7.01 -14.40
CA ASP A 61 -20.79 6.82 -14.15
C ASP A 61 -21.16 6.83 -12.65
N GLY A 62 -20.19 7.12 -11.77
CA GLY A 62 -20.33 7.04 -10.32
C GLY A 62 -20.35 5.62 -9.76
N ALA A 63 -20.35 4.59 -10.62
CA ALA A 63 -20.32 3.20 -10.18
C ALA A 63 -18.92 2.84 -9.66
N PRO A 64 -18.80 1.99 -8.61
CA PRO A 64 -17.50 1.60 -8.09
C PRO A 64 -16.68 0.89 -9.16
N ARG A 65 -15.40 1.23 -9.22
CA ARG A 65 -14.38 0.61 -10.05
C ARG A 65 -13.15 0.36 -9.20
N LEU A 66 -12.21 -0.42 -9.72
CA LEU A 66 -10.89 -0.55 -9.11
C LEU A 66 -9.88 0.38 -9.78
N ALA A 67 -8.87 0.78 -9.02
CA ALA A 67 -7.68 1.42 -9.56
C ALA A 67 -6.99 0.51 -10.58
N ARG A 68 -6.22 1.09 -11.51
CA ARG A 68 -5.49 0.27 -12.50
C ARG A 68 -4.24 -0.38 -11.92
N ILE A 69 -3.68 0.20 -10.87
CA ILE A 69 -2.45 -0.28 -10.23
C ILE A 69 -2.76 -0.65 -8.79
N GLY A 70 -2.37 -1.86 -8.41
CA GLY A 70 -2.41 -2.37 -7.03
C GLY A 70 -1.04 -2.90 -6.61
N CYS A 71 -0.95 -3.41 -5.37
CA CYS A 71 0.24 -4.10 -4.88
C CYS A 71 -0.11 -5.49 -4.36
N ALA A 72 0.58 -6.51 -4.87
CA ALA A 72 0.43 -7.87 -4.40
C ALA A 72 1.24 -8.08 -3.12
N GLY A 73 0.56 -8.53 -2.07
CA GLY A 73 1.15 -8.92 -0.80
C GLY A 73 1.13 -10.43 -0.63
N ARG A 74 2.22 -11.00 -0.13
CA ARG A 74 2.26 -12.41 0.32
C ARG A 74 1.84 -12.49 1.77
N VAL A 75 0.93 -13.41 2.10
CA VAL A 75 0.62 -13.74 3.50
C VAL A 75 1.84 -14.40 4.14
N ILE A 76 2.50 -13.69 5.06
CA ILE A 76 3.70 -14.18 5.77
C ILE A 76 3.41 -14.58 7.23
N ALA A 77 2.30 -14.12 7.78
CA ALA A 77 1.81 -14.51 9.10
C ALA A 77 0.27 -14.45 9.10
N PHE A 78 -0.35 -15.37 9.83
CA PHE A 78 -1.78 -15.32 10.13
C PHE A 78 -2.05 -15.96 11.49
N SER A 79 -3.06 -15.48 12.19
CA SER A 79 -3.58 -16.06 13.43
C SER A 79 -5.08 -15.84 13.52
N GLU A 80 -5.82 -16.87 13.88
CA GLU A 80 -7.24 -16.78 14.21
C GLU A 80 -7.42 -16.18 15.61
N THR A 81 -8.43 -15.34 15.78
CA THR A 81 -8.84 -14.76 17.07
C THR A 81 -10.07 -15.49 17.61
N ASP A 82 -10.29 -15.40 18.92
CA ASP A 82 -11.38 -16.12 19.61
C ASP A 82 -12.80 -15.74 19.12
N ASP A 83 -12.93 -14.61 18.43
CA ASP A 83 -14.18 -14.12 17.83
C ASP A 83 -14.33 -14.46 16.33
N GLY A 84 -13.50 -15.35 15.81
CA GLY A 84 -13.58 -15.85 14.42
C GLY A 84 -13.05 -14.88 13.37
N ARG A 85 -12.22 -13.91 13.77
CA ARG A 85 -11.50 -13.03 12.85
C ARG A 85 -10.08 -13.56 12.62
N TYR A 86 -9.44 -13.08 11.57
CA TYR A 86 -8.04 -13.39 11.29
C TYR A 86 -7.21 -12.12 11.35
N MET A 87 -6.13 -12.15 12.10
CA MET A 87 -5.04 -11.19 11.94
C MET A 87 -4.05 -11.75 10.93
N ILE A 88 -3.80 -11.03 9.84
CA ILE A 88 -2.79 -11.40 8.85
C ILE A 88 -1.73 -10.33 8.72
N THR A 89 -0.53 -10.71 8.28
CA THR A 89 0.49 -9.76 7.80
C THR A 89 0.82 -10.07 6.35
N LEU A 90 0.66 -9.06 5.50
CA LEU A 90 1.10 -9.09 4.11
C LEU A 90 2.51 -8.51 4.00
N ALA A 91 3.41 -9.19 3.31
CA ALA A 91 4.66 -8.62 2.82
C ALA A 91 4.51 -8.22 1.35
N GLY A 92 4.73 -6.95 1.03
CA GLY A 92 4.60 -6.45 -0.34
C GLY A 92 5.64 -7.07 -1.27
N ILE A 93 5.16 -7.64 -2.38
CA ILE A 93 5.99 -8.34 -3.36
C ILE A 93 6.24 -7.47 -4.58
N SER A 94 5.17 -7.02 -5.22
CA SER A 94 5.27 -6.24 -6.45
C SER A 94 3.97 -5.49 -6.68
N ARG A 95 4.06 -4.30 -7.26
CA ARG A 95 2.93 -3.68 -7.92
C ARG A 95 2.53 -4.50 -9.14
N PHE A 96 1.27 -4.36 -9.51
CA PHE A 96 0.69 -5.00 -10.67
C PHE A 96 -0.27 -4.05 -11.37
N ARG A 97 -0.47 -4.27 -12.66
CA ARG A 97 -1.51 -3.61 -13.45
C ARG A 97 -2.70 -4.55 -13.57
N LEU A 98 -3.87 -4.11 -13.11
CA LEU A 98 -5.13 -4.82 -13.30
C LEU A 98 -5.58 -4.69 -14.76
N GLY A 99 -5.71 -5.82 -15.44
CA GLY A 99 -6.23 -5.91 -16.80
C GLY A 99 -7.75 -6.13 -16.81
N ARG A 100 -8.20 -7.23 -16.19
CA ARG A 100 -9.61 -7.63 -16.18
C ARG A 100 -10.03 -8.14 -14.81
N GLU A 101 -11.18 -7.68 -14.33
CA GLU A 101 -11.85 -8.22 -13.14
C GLU A 101 -12.57 -9.53 -13.48
N ILE A 102 -12.45 -10.52 -12.61
CA ILE A 102 -13.11 -11.82 -12.69
C ILE A 102 -14.01 -11.96 -11.46
N SER A 103 -15.31 -12.12 -11.68
CA SER A 103 -16.32 -12.30 -10.65
C SER A 103 -17.23 -13.50 -10.96
N GLY A 104 -18.05 -13.91 -9.98
CA GLY A 104 -19.10 -14.92 -10.17
C GLY A 104 -18.74 -16.38 -9.83
N PHE A 105 -17.45 -16.71 -9.67
CA PHE A 105 -17.01 -18.06 -9.28
C PHE A 105 -16.68 -18.22 -7.79
N ALA A 106 -16.36 -17.11 -7.13
CA ALA A 106 -15.99 -17.03 -5.72
C ALA A 106 -16.69 -15.83 -5.08
N PRO A 107 -16.86 -15.78 -3.75
CA PRO A 107 -17.49 -14.64 -3.07
C PRO A 107 -16.63 -13.37 -3.06
N TYR A 108 -15.39 -13.45 -3.53
CA TYR A 108 -14.42 -12.34 -3.66
C TYR A 108 -14.05 -12.11 -5.12
N LEU A 109 -13.54 -10.90 -5.42
CA LEU A 109 -13.06 -10.55 -6.76
C LEU A 109 -11.68 -11.18 -7.00
N SER A 110 -11.43 -11.58 -8.25
CA SER A 110 -10.09 -11.88 -8.75
C SER A 110 -9.77 -10.96 -9.91
N GLY A 111 -8.50 -10.85 -10.28
CA GLY A 111 -8.07 -10.05 -11.42
C GLY A 111 -7.04 -10.78 -12.27
N GLU A 112 -7.11 -10.59 -13.58
CA GLU A 112 -5.98 -10.80 -14.49
C GLU A 112 -5.02 -9.62 -14.35
N VAL A 113 -3.76 -9.91 -14.09
CA VAL A 113 -2.75 -8.91 -13.74
C VAL A 113 -1.50 -9.05 -14.60
N SER A 114 -0.85 -7.92 -14.88
CA SER A 114 0.48 -7.86 -15.48
C SER A 114 1.48 -7.24 -14.50
N TRP A 115 2.71 -7.74 -14.56
CA TRP A 115 3.85 -7.33 -13.73
C TRP A 115 4.91 -6.57 -14.55
N ASP A 116 4.69 -6.40 -15.85
CA ASP A 116 5.72 -6.02 -16.82
C ASP A 116 6.29 -4.61 -16.54
N ASP A 117 5.43 -3.69 -16.10
CA ASP A 117 5.79 -2.31 -15.76
C ASP A 117 6.54 -2.20 -14.41
N PHE A 118 6.63 -3.28 -13.63
CA PHE A 118 7.04 -3.27 -12.22
C PHE A 118 8.23 -4.18 -11.92
N ALA A 119 9.10 -4.42 -12.91
CA ALA A 119 10.29 -5.25 -12.73
C ALA A 119 11.19 -4.80 -11.56
N ARG A 120 11.25 -3.49 -11.28
CA ARG A 120 12.03 -2.89 -10.18
C ARG A 120 11.56 -3.33 -8.79
N ASP A 121 10.27 -3.64 -8.64
CA ASP A 121 9.70 -4.01 -7.35
C ASP A 121 10.22 -5.37 -6.86
N ARG A 122 10.64 -6.23 -7.79
CA ARG A 122 11.26 -7.53 -7.50
C ARG A 122 12.78 -7.47 -7.36
N GLY A 123 13.37 -6.28 -7.52
CA GLY A 123 14.78 -6.03 -7.30
C GLY A 123 15.14 -5.87 -5.82
N GLY A 124 16.39 -5.49 -5.57
CA GLY A 124 16.83 -5.10 -4.23
C GLY A 124 16.21 -3.79 -3.75
N ALA A 125 16.69 -3.31 -2.60
CA ALA A 125 16.29 -2.01 -2.07
C ALA A 125 16.52 -0.89 -3.09
N GLU A 126 15.59 0.04 -3.17
CA GLU A 126 15.74 1.24 -3.99
C GLU A 126 16.53 2.31 -3.23
N ALA A 127 17.34 3.06 -3.96
CA ALA A 127 18.10 4.18 -3.44
C ALA A 127 17.61 5.47 -4.07
N ASP A 128 17.51 6.51 -3.25
CA ASP A 128 17.29 7.89 -3.67
C ASP A 128 18.55 8.68 -3.35
N THR A 129 19.39 8.89 -4.37
CA THR A 129 20.67 9.58 -4.21
C THR A 129 20.51 11.07 -3.92
N GLY A 130 19.33 11.66 -4.19
CA GLY A 130 19.03 13.06 -3.95
C GLY A 130 18.39 13.32 -2.58
N PHE A 131 18.26 12.29 -1.73
CA PHE A 131 17.49 12.42 -0.51
C PHE A 131 18.21 13.26 0.57
N ASP A 132 17.77 14.52 0.73
CA ASP A 132 18.10 15.31 1.93
C ASP A 132 17.24 14.87 3.11
N ARG A 133 17.71 13.84 3.81
CA ARG A 133 17.05 13.26 4.99
C ARG A 133 16.85 14.29 6.11
N THR A 134 17.77 15.24 6.26
CA THR A 134 17.70 16.22 7.37
C THR A 134 16.58 17.23 7.11
N ALA A 135 16.51 17.78 5.90
CA ALA A 135 15.42 18.66 5.49
C ALA A 135 14.06 17.93 5.55
N PHE A 136 14.02 16.68 5.09
CA PHE A 136 12.82 15.85 5.12
C PHE A 136 12.29 15.61 6.54
N LEU A 137 13.14 15.19 7.48
CA LEU A 137 12.73 14.97 8.87
C LEU A 137 12.25 16.26 9.56
N LYS A 138 12.82 17.42 9.18
CA LYS A 138 12.36 18.72 9.67
C LYS A 138 10.95 19.04 9.18
N LEU A 139 10.64 18.78 7.91
CA LEU A 139 9.29 18.92 7.35
C LEU A 139 8.32 17.94 8.02
N LEU A 140 8.70 16.68 8.13
CA LEU A 140 7.93 15.62 8.76
C LEU A 140 7.52 15.98 10.18
N ARG A 141 8.45 16.53 10.97
CA ARG A 141 8.16 17.00 12.33
C ARG A 141 7.10 18.09 12.39
N ARG A 142 7.14 19.05 11.44
CA ARG A 142 6.12 20.09 11.35
C ARG A 142 4.76 19.50 11.01
N TYR A 143 4.73 18.59 10.03
CA TYR A 143 3.51 17.88 9.62
C TYR A 143 2.90 17.08 10.78
N PHE A 144 3.70 16.29 11.51
CA PHE A 144 3.20 15.49 12.64
C PHE A 144 2.65 16.35 13.77
N ILE A 145 3.23 17.53 14.03
CA ILE A 145 2.71 18.48 15.00
C ILE A 145 1.35 19.05 14.54
N ALA A 146 1.23 19.43 13.27
CA ALA A 146 0.00 19.99 12.72
C ALA A 146 -1.16 18.97 12.73
N GLU A 147 -0.87 17.72 12.33
CA GLU A 147 -1.82 16.61 12.30
C GLU A 147 -2.02 15.92 13.67
N GLN A 148 -1.36 16.41 14.73
CA GLN A 148 -1.41 15.85 16.09
C GLN A 148 -1.05 14.35 16.15
N LEU A 149 -0.12 13.92 15.28
CA LEU A 149 0.35 12.55 15.19
C LEU A 149 1.46 12.28 16.21
N SER A 150 1.38 11.13 16.88
CA SER A 150 2.45 10.63 17.73
C SER A 150 3.39 9.73 16.95
N THR A 151 4.68 9.76 17.28
CA THR A 151 5.67 8.89 16.65
C THR A 151 6.89 8.69 17.53
N ASP A 152 7.54 7.55 17.35
CA ASP A 152 8.87 7.29 17.88
C ASP A 152 9.91 7.89 16.92
N TRP A 153 10.36 9.09 17.25
CA TRP A 153 11.34 9.83 16.46
C TRP A 153 12.71 9.17 16.40
N GLU A 154 13.10 8.36 17.40
CA GLU A 154 14.39 7.68 17.39
C GLU A 154 14.36 6.53 16.38
N SER A 155 13.30 5.71 16.42
CA SER A 155 13.08 4.65 15.42
C SER A 155 13.03 5.21 13.99
N LEU A 156 12.39 6.36 13.76
CA LEU A 156 12.35 6.99 12.43
C LEU A 156 13.72 7.47 11.96
N LYS A 157 14.57 8.00 12.86
CA LYS A 157 15.91 8.48 12.50
C LYS A 157 16.83 7.34 12.09
N GLU A 158 16.70 6.17 12.70
CA GLU A 158 17.54 5.00 12.43
C GLU A 158 17.05 4.17 11.23
N ALA A 159 15.79 4.33 10.81
CA ALA A 159 15.23 3.59 9.69
C ALA A 159 15.95 3.88 8.36
N GLU A 160 16.22 2.85 7.57
CA GLU A 160 16.70 2.98 6.19
C GLU A 160 15.76 3.85 5.34
N ASP A 161 16.30 4.58 4.37
CA ASP A 161 15.57 5.61 3.62
C ASP A 161 14.33 5.06 2.91
N GLU A 162 14.45 3.91 2.24
CA GLU A 162 13.31 3.27 1.59
C GLU A 162 12.21 2.87 2.58
N LEU A 163 12.61 2.26 3.70
CA LEU A 163 11.67 1.85 4.74
C LEU A 163 10.95 3.06 5.34
N LEU A 164 11.68 4.16 5.57
CA LEU A 164 11.13 5.41 6.08
C LEU A 164 10.07 5.97 5.12
N ILE A 165 10.43 6.15 3.85
CA ILE A 165 9.54 6.74 2.84
C ILE A 165 8.29 5.86 2.63
N ASN A 166 8.46 4.54 2.49
CA ASN A 166 7.35 3.63 2.26
C ASN A 166 6.41 3.55 3.48
N SER A 167 6.97 3.52 4.70
CA SER A 167 6.15 3.47 5.91
C SER A 167 5.34 4.74 6.10
N LEU A 168 5.93 5.92 5.85
CA LEU A 168 5.22 7.19 5.92
C LEU A 168 4.12 7.29 4.86
N ALA A 169 4.39 6.87 3.62
CA ALA A 169 3.38 6.81 2.57
C ALA A 169 2.17 5.93 2.97
N MET A 170 2.41 4.83 3.70
CA MET A 170 1.35 3.92 4.13
C MET A 170 0.58 4.41 5.36
N LEU A 171 1.30 4.96 6.36
CA LEU A 171 0.77 5.25 7.69
C LEU A 171 0.22 6.67 7.83
N CYS A 172 0.72 7.64 7.09
CA CYS A 172 0.21 9.01 7.19
C CYS A 172 -1.25 9.07 6.69
N PRO A 173 -2.09 9.92 7.32
CA PRO A 173 -3.51 10.01 7.05
C PRO A 173 -3.82 10.80 5.76
N PHE A 174 -3.23 10.39 4.64
CA PHE A 174 -3.55 10.95 3.33
C PHE A 174 -4.85 10.37 2.78
N GLU A 175 -5.52 11.16 1.94
CA GLU A 175 -6.72 10.74 1.23
C GLU A 175 -6.42 9.55 0.27
N PRO A 176 -7.42 8.72 -0.08
CA PRO A 176 -7.23 7.56 -0.94
C PRO A 176 -6.56 7.88 -2.29
N GLU A 177 -6.89 9.01 -2.89
CA GLU A 177 -6.31 9.48 -4.16
C GLU A 177 -4.81 9.78 -4.03
N ASP A 178 -4.41 10.40 -2.92
CA ASP A 178 -3.02 10.72 -2.63
C ASP A 178 -2.20 9.45 -2.33
N LYS A 179 -2.81 8.49 -1.60
CA LYS A 179 -2.20 7.16 -1.40
C LYS A 179 -2.05 6.40 -2.72
N GLN A 180 -3.01 6.54 -3.63
CA GLN A 180 -2.88 5.97 -4.97
C GLN A 180 -1.73 6.63 -5.75
N ALA A 181 -1.57 7.95 -5.66
CA ALA A 181 -0.43 8.64 -6.29
C ALA A 181 0.92 8.16 -5.74
N LEU A 182 1.02 7.91 -4.43
CA LEU A 182 2.21 7.35 -3.77
C LEU A 182 2.51 5.90 -4.22
N LEU A 183 1.46 5.09 -4.46
CA LEU A 183 1.59 3.73 -5.02
C LEU A 183 2.12 3.75 -6.46
N GLU A 184 1.57 4.65 -7.28
CA GLU A 184 1.87 4.76 -8.70
C GLU A 184 3.21 5.43 -9.00
N ALA A 185 3.81 6.10 -8.00
CA ALA A 185 5.14 6.70 -8.13
C ALA A 185 6.19 5.69 -8.62
N PRO A 186 6.82 5.91 -9.79
CA PRO A 186 7.62 4.89 -10.48
C PRO A 186 8.91 4.51 -9.74
N THR A 187 9.45 5.43 -8.93
CA THR A 187 10.72 5.30 -8.21
C THR A 187 10.55 5.76 -6.76
N LEU A 188 11.51 5.38 -5.91
CA LEU A 188 11.58 5.89 -4.53
C LEU A 188 11.69 7.43 -4.48
N GLU A 189 12.48 8.02 -5.38
CA GLU A 189 12.66 9.47 -5.52
C GLU A 189 11.34 10.17 -5.81
N THR A 190 10.61 9.75 -6.84
CA THR A 190 9.31 10.35 -7.17
C THR A 190 8.31 10.16 -6.03
N ARG A 191 8.37 9.02 -5.31
CA ARG A 191 7.50 8.79 -4.14
C ARG A 191 7.82 9.75 -3.00
N ARG A 192 9.11 9.98 -2.71
CA ARG A 192 9.55 10.97 -1.71
C ARG A 192 9.05 12.37 -2.09
N GLU A 193 9.18 12.77 -3.35
CA GLU A 193 8.77 14.10 -3.81
C GLU A 193 7.26 14.29 -3.69
N THR A 194 6.47 13.28 -4.06
CA THR A 194 5.02 13.29 -3.83
C THR A 194 4.72 13.41 -2.35
N LEU A 195 5.38 12.63 -1.49
CA LEU A 195 5.18 12.67 -0.04
C LEU A 195 5.51 14.05 0.55
N VAL A 196 6.60 14.68 0.12
CA VAL A 196 6.97 16.05 0.50
C VAL A 196 5.89 17.03 0.07
N THR A 197 5.42 16.93 -1.17
CA THR A 197 4.38 17.82 -1.72
C THR A 197 3.09 17.73 -0.91
N LEU A 198 2.66 16.51 -0.56
CA LEU A 198 1.47 16.27 0.24
C LEU A 198 1.58 16.86 1.66
N MET A 199 2.73 16.65 2.32
CA MET A 199 2.98 17.24 3.65
C MET A 199 3.01 18.77 3.60
N GLU A 200 3.62 19.37 2.58
CA GLU A 200 3.60 20.83 2.40
C GLU A 200 2.20 21.37 2.14
N PHE A 201 1.39 20.67 1.35
CA PHE A 201 0.02 21.05 1.06
C PHE A 201 -0.83 21.03 2.34
N ALA A 202 -0.78 19.94 3.12
CA ALA A 202 -1.48 19.83 4.40
C ALA A 202 -1.08 20.96 5.37
N LEU A 203 0.22 21.27 5.45
CA LEU A 203 0.73 22.36 6.29
C LEU A 203 0.28 23.77 5.85
N ARG A 204 -0.04 23.96 4.57
CA ARG A 204 -0.59 25.23 4.05
C ARG A 204 -2.11 25.30 4.24
N GLY A 205 -2.80 24.16 4.08
CA GLY A 205 -4.26 24.06 4.26
C GLY A 205 -4.74 24.24 5.70
N GLY A 206 -3.93 23.85 6.69
CA GLY A 206 -4.25 24.05 8.12
C GLY A 206 -4.26 25.50 8.62
N GLY A 207 -4.06 26.49 7.74
CA GLY A 207 -4.05 27.92 8.06
C GLY A 207 -5.34 28.68 7.73
N ASP A 208 -6.29 28.09 6.98
CA ASP A 208 -7.43 28.81 6.38
C ASP A 208 -8.82 28.44 6.94
N GLU A 209 -8.91 27.83 8.13
CA GLU A 209 -10.18 27.64 8.87
C GLU A 209 -10.36 28.63 10.04
N VAL A 210 -9.82 29.84 9.93
CA VAL A 210 -10.20 30.97 10.80
C VAL A 210 -10.63 32.15 9.94
N LEU A 211 -11.71 31.99 9.17
CA LEU A 211 -12.46 33.10 8.58
C LEU A 211 -13.89 32.61 8.25
N GLN A 212 -14.75 32.55 9.27
CA GLN A 212 -16.08 33.16 9.28
C GLN A 212 -16.73 33.07 10.66
#